data_AF-A0A7X1NVX4-F1
#
_entry.id   AF-A0A7X1NVX4-F1
#
_cell.length_a   1.000
_cell.length_b   1.000
_cell.length_c   1.000
_cell.angle_alpha   90.00
_cell.angle_beta   90.00
_cell.angle_gamma   90.00
#
_symmetry.space_group_name_H-M   'P 1'
#
loop_
_entity.id
_entity.type
_entity.pdbx_description
1 polymer ?
#
loop_
_entity_poly.entity_id
_entity_poly.type
_entity_poly.pdbx_seq_one_letter_code
_entity_poly.pdbx_strand_id
1 'polypeptide(L)'
;MNQTATRRFLPLLAALTLAGAAHATVPTRAVQGTTQLDGVAAKFGETFTLGKQSPLNFTLLKAEYSVGRVVIGNTVYFPKAAEKLLILHYTVHNPQKAEVRYYWPEVRFTAVDAQDRNSPSVQAVARDGTGESLEVRLKPAQKINVMTVIRVPAAGVVPKLMVQREAALLRYDLRGQVTPLARGIADPADTSGATPLTQVPTAPNTFSPLERFDVRLDEVKFTGEALGGKAPPTGQRYLSAVFTIRNMEPGGGRYLWSDFKPVLKDADGERMEYNQTMLKASRDEKAGGTLTAGEEARVRFFFALPANVNAQSLMLTDGSGRAYVYDLSGVR
;
A
#
# COMPACT_ATOMS: atom_id res chain seq x y z
N MET A 1 6.28 -55.12 13.84
CA MET A 1 7.46 -55.87 14.32
C MET A 1 8.72 -55.12 13.90
N ASN A 2 9.69 -55.06 14.80
CA ASN A 2 11.09 -54.60 14.64
C ASN A 2 11.35 -53.08 14.61
N GLN A 3 12.33 -52.52 15.32
CA GLN A 3 13.23 -53.04 16.36
C GLN A 3 13.81 -51.84 17.11
N THR A 4 13.78 -51.92 18.44
CA THR A 4 14.36 -50.99 19.40
C THR A 4 15.87 -51.19 19.48
N ALA A 5 16.69 -50.14 19.40
CA ALA A 5 18.13 -50.22 19.64
C ALA A 5 18.55 -49.24 20.74
N THR A 6 18.57 -49.76 21.96
CA THR A 6 19.13 -49.15 23.17
C THR A 6 20.65 -49.28 23.13
N ARG A 7 21.41 -48.18 23.27
CA ARG A 7 22.85 -48.23 23.55
C ARG A 7 23.15 -47.52 24.86
N ARG A 8 23.51 -48.33 25.86
CA ARG A 8 24.24 -47.93 27.07
C ARG A 8 25.74 -47.97 26.76
N PHE A 9 26.49 -46.95 27.17
CA PHE A 9 27.94 -47.06 27.39
C PHE A 9 28.34 -46.29 28.64
N LEU A 10 29.34 -46.88 29.30
CA LEU A 10 29.81 -46.67 30.68
C LEU A 10 30.44 -45.30 30.99
N PRO A 11 30.58 -44.97 32.29
CA PRO A 11 31.22 -43.75 32.75
C PRO A 11 32.75 -43.90 32.73
N LEU A 12 33.45 -42.89 32.19
CA LEU A 12 34.89 -42.76 32.32
C LEU A 12 35.18 -41.72 33.43
N LEU A 13 35.69 -42.20 34.57
CA LEU A 13 36.29 -41.37 35.61
C LEU A 13 37.68 -40.94 35.12
N ALA A 14 37.91 -39.64 34.95
CA ALA A 14 39.23 -39.07 34.71
C ALA A 14 39.56 -38.06 35.82
N ALA A 15 40.77 -38.21 36.38
CA ALA A 15 41.27 -37.49 37.53
C ALA A 15 41.75 -36.06 37.20
N LEU A 16 41.81 -35.26 38.27
CA LEU A 16 42.25 -33.87 38.39
C LEU A 16 43.52 -33.49 37.60
N THR A 17 43.49 -32.28 37.02
CA THR A 17 44.59 -31.32 37.12
C THR A 17 44.01 -29.91 37.33
N LEU A 18 44.18 -29.35 38.53
CA LEU A 18 43.93 -27.94 38.83
C LEU A 18 45.08 -27.10 38.25
N ALA A 19 44.93 -26.65 37.01
CA ALA A 19 45.78 -25.61 36.43
C ALA A 19 45.17 -24.25 36.78
N GLY A 20 45.95 -23.39 37.44
CA GLY A 20 45.52 -22.05 37.86
C GLY A 20 45.03 -21.22 36.67
N ALA A 21 43.76 -20.84 36.70
CA ALA A 21 43.18 -19.90 35.77
C ALA A 21 43.74 -18.50 36.05
N ALA A 22 44.80 -18.11 35.33
CA ALA A 22 45.12 -16.71 35.15
C ALA A 22 43.86 -16.02 34.62
N HIS A 23 43.39 -14.99 35.33
CA HIS A 23 42.28 -14.16 34.89
C HIS A 23 42.71 -13.45 33.62
N ALA A 24 42.41 -14.04 32.46
CA ALA A 24 42.46 -13.35 31.20
C ALA A 24 41.48 -12.17 31.32
N THR A 25 42.02 -10.96 31.42
CA THR A 25 41.24 -9.73 31.28
C THR A 25 40.58 -9.80 29.92
N VAL A 26 39.27 -10.09 29.92
CA VAL A 26 38.46 -10.09 28.71
C VAL A 26 38.68 -8.74 28.05
N PRO A 27 39.26 -8.66 26.83
CA PRO A 27 39.48 -7.39 26.18
C PRO A 27 38.12 -6.72 26.06
N THR A 28 37.98 -5.58 26.71
CA THR A 28 36.75 -4.78 26.68
C THR A 28 36.55 -4.42 25.21
N ARG A 29 35.57 -5.06 24.56
CA ARG A 29 35.25 -4.80 23.16
C ARG A 29 34.87 -3.33 23.10
N ALA A 30 35.76 -2.49 22.57
CA ALA A 30 35.48 -1.08 22.37
C ALA A 30 34.36 -0.98 21.34
N VAL A 31 33.12 -0.91 21.83
CA VAL A 31 31.98 -0.59 21.00
C VAL A 31 32.20 0.87 20.60
N GLN A 32 32.60 1.11 19.36
CA GLN A 32 32.57 2.45 18.79
C GLN A 32 31.11 2.91 18.85
N GLY A 33 30.78 3.70 19.87
CA GLY A 33 29.47 4.30 20.00
C GLY A 33 29.25 5.19 18.79
N THR A 34 28.30 4.83 17.93
CA THR A 34 27.81 5.75 16.91
C THR A 34 27.12 6.89 17.65
N THR A 35 27.71 8.08 17.68
CA THR A 35 27.05 9.28 18.19
C THR A 35 25.74 9.43 17.44
N GLN A 36 24.62 9.26 18.14
CA GLN A 36 23.29 9.46 17.58
C GLN A 36 23.22 10.89 17.06
N LEU A 37 22.80 11.09 15.81
CA LEU A 37 22.62 12.43 15.24
C LEU A 37 21.78 13.30 16.18
N ASP A 38 22.30 14.45 16.60
CA ASP A 38 21.53 15.41 17.39
C ASP A 38 20.28 15.82 16.60
N GLY A 39 19.12 15.74 17.23
CA GLY A 39 17.87 16.08 16.55
C GLY A 39 16.79 16.46 17.56
N VAL A 40 15.98 17.43 17.16
CA VAL A 40 15.02 18.11 18.02
C VAL A 40 13.71 17.31 18.05
N ALA A 41 13.15 17.13 19.24
CA ALA A 41 11.80 16.59 19.40
C ALA A 41 10.79 17.61 18.88
N ALA A 42 10.01 17.23 17.86
CA ALA A 42 9.08 18.12 17.17
C ALA A 42 7.63 17.71 17.38
N LYS A 43 6.72 18.67 17.26
CA LYS A 43 5.26 18.50 17.44
C LYS A 43 4.50 18.95 16.19
N PHE A 44 3.34 18.33 15.98
CA PHE A 44 2.41 18.75 14.93
C PHE A 44 1.97 20.21 15.14
N GLY A 45 1.84 20.97 14.05
CA GLY A 45 1.47 22.38 14.06
C GLY A 45 2.58 23.36 14.47
N GLU A 46 3.69 22.88 15.03
CA GLU A 46 4.82 23.73 15.42
C GLU A 46 5.78 23.95 14.25
N THR A 47 6.26 25.20 14.11
CA THR A 47 7.13 25.61 12.99
C THR A 47 8.58 25.58 13.43
N PHE A 48 9.42 24.89 12.65
CA PHE A 48 10.86 24.79 12.87
C PHE A 48 11.62 25.33 11.66
N THR A 49 12.73 26.02 11.89
CA THR A 49 13.66 26.41 10.81
C THR A 49 14.68 25.30 10.57
N LEU A 50 14.74 24.80 9.34
CA LEU A 50 15.65 23.73 8.93
C LEU A 50 16.68 24.24 7.93
N GLY A 51 17.92 23.76 8.05
CA GLY A 51 19.07 24.20 7.23
C GLY A 51 19.76 25.43 7.82
N LYS A 52 21.10 25.46 7.71
CA LYS A 52 21.94 26.59 8.13
C LYS A 52 22.28 27.48 6.93
N GLN A 53 22.64 26.88 5.80
CA GLN A 53 23.07 27.64 4.61
C GLN A 53 21.87 28.16 3.82
N SER A 54 20.81 27.36 3.70
CA SER A 54 19.56 27.75 3.08
C SER A 54 18.39 27.44 4.01
N PRO A 55 18.08 28.33 4.98
CA PRO A 55 17.04 28.07 5.97
C PRO A 55 15.64 28.03 5.34
N LEU A 56 14.82 27.11 5.84
CA LEU A 56 13.44 26.91 5.42
C LEU A 56 12.57 26.65 6.65
N ASN A 57 11.46 27.36 6.77
CA ASN A 57 10.48 27.10 7.84
C ASN A 57 9.59 25.92 7.43
N PHE A 58 9.54 24.90 8.28
CA PHE A 58 8.79 23.67 8.10
C PHE A 58 7.78 23.48 9.25
N THR A 59 6.56 23.06 8.91
CA THR A 59 5.51 22.76 9.88
C THR A 59 4.78 21.49 9.44
N LEU A 60 4.89 20.39 10.20
CA LEU A 60 4.07 19.20 9.94
C LEU A 60 2.65 19.44 10.45
N LEU A 61 1.66 19.37 9.57
CA LEU A 61 0.26 19.68 9.89
C LEU A 61 -0.55 18.43 10.22
N LYS A 62 -0.42 17.38 9.40
CA LYS A 62 -1.23 16.16 9.50
C LYS A 62 -0.46 14.97 8.94
N ALA A 63 -0.73 13.80 9.50
CA ALA A 63 -0.34 12.52 8.95
C ALA A 63 -1.57 11.60 8.91
N GLU A 64 -1.71 10.81 7.84
CA GLU A 64 -2.81 9.86 7.68
C GLU A 64 -2.39 8.58 6.98
N TYR A 65 -3.05 7.47 7.31
CA TYR A 65 -2.89 6.23 6.57
C TYR A 65 -3.85 6.15 5.39
N SER A 66 -3.38 5.56 4.29
CA SER A 66 -4.20 5.23 3.13
C SER A 66 -3.79 3.91 2.51
N VAL A 67 -4.77 3.16 1.99
CA VAL A 67 -4.55 2.03 1.09
C VAL A 67 -4.83 2.39 -0.37
N GLY A 68 -5.38 3.58 -0.61
CA GLY A 68 -5.61 4.10 -1.95
C GLY A 68 -4.32 4.62 -2.57
N ARG A 69 -4.35 4.86 -3.87
CA ARG A 69 -3.25 5.53 -4.58
C ARG A 69 -3.24 7.04 -4.30
N VAL A 70 -2.07 7.64 -4.42
CA VAL A 70 -1.86 9.08 -4.50
C VAL A 70 -1.16 9.39 -5.82
N VAL A 71 -1.68 10.36 -6.57
CA VAL A 71 -1.07 10.79 -7.83
C VAL A 71 -0.28 12.08 -7.58
N ILE A 72 1.00 12.09 -7.94
CA ILE A 72 1.85 13.28 -7.87
C ILE A 72 2.49 13.48 -9.24
N GLY A 73 2.14 14.58 -9.91
CA GLY A 73 2.49 14.81 -11.31
C GLY A 73 1.95 13.69 -12.20
N ASN A 74 2.86 13.03 -12.92
CA ASN A 74 2.52 11.93 -13.83
C ASN A 74 2.74 10.54 -13.20
N THR A 75 2.99 10.47 -11.89
CA THR A 75 3.33 9.21 -11.22
C THR A 75 2.24 8.81 -10.23
N VAL A 76 1.82 7.55 -10.33
CA VAL A 76 0.90 6.93 -9.38
C VAL A 76 1.69 6.24 -8.27
N TYR A 77 1.48 6.67 -7.03
CA TYR A 77 2.02 6.03 -5.84
C TYR A 77 0.94 5.18 -5.21
N PHE A 78 1.10 3.86 -5.33
CA PHE A 78 0.15 2.87 -4.82
C PHE A 78 0.87 1.90 -3.86
N PRO A 79 0.27 1.55 -2.71
CA PRO A 79 0.84 0.57 -1.81
C PRO A 79 0.50 -0.86 -2.27
N LYS A 80 1.50 -1.75 -2.23
CA LYS A 80 1.26 -3.19 -2.42
C LYS A 80 0.38 -3.76 -1.29
N ALA A 81 -0.06 -5.01 -1.43
CA ALA A 81 -0.88 -5.70 -0.42
C ALA A 81 -0.25 -5.69 1.00
N ALA A 82 1.08 -5.83 1.08
CA ALA A 82 1.84 -5.81 2.33
C ALA A 82 2.29 -4.39 2.77
N GLU A 83 1.82 -3.34 2.10
CA GLU A 83 2.16 -1.95 2.37
C GLU A 83 0.90 -1.11 2.60
N LYS A 84 1.07 0.05 3.22
CA LYS A 84 0.11 1.17 3.20
C LYS A 84 0.87 2.46 2.93
N LEU A 85 0.17 3.52 2.57
CA LEU A 85 0.77 4.85 2.50
C LEU A 85 0.62 5.55 3.85
N LEU A 86 1.70 6.20 4.28
CA LEU A 86 1.68 7.30 5.24
C LEU A 86 1.75 8.60 4.42
N ILE A 87 0.65 9.35 4.41
CA ILE A 87 0.55 10.64 3.73
C ILE A 87 0.88 11.73 4.73
N LEU A 88 1.79 12.63 4.37
CA LEU A 88 2.21 13.75 5.22
C LEU A 88 1.76 15.05 4.56
N HIS A 89 1.04 15.88 5.33
CA HIS A 89 0.64 17.23 4.95
C HIS A 89 1.43 18.22 5.81
N TYR A 90 2.08 19.17 5.17
CA TYR A 90 2.96 20.11 5.85
C TYR A 90 3.01 21.45 5.13
N THR A 91 3.55 22.47 5.78
CA THR A 91 3.85 23.74 5.12
C THR A 91 5.33 23.97 5.02
N VAL A 92 5.69 24.65 3.94
CA VAL A 92 7.03 25.16 3.71
C VAL A 92 6.93 26.67 3.51
N HIS A 93 7.79 27.41 4.20
CA HIS A 93 7.83 28.85 4.18
C HIS A 93 9.27 29.33 4.02
N ASN A 94 9.49 30.28 3.11
CA ASN A 94 10.80 30.92 2.91
C ASN A 94 11.01 32.09 3.90
N PRO A 95 11.86 31.96 4.94
CA PRO A 95 12.15 33.05 5.87
C PRO A 95 13.18 34.05 5.34
N GLN A 96 13.79 33.77 4.18
CA GLN A 96 14.92 34.53 3.66
C GLN A 96 14.45 35.80 2.93
N LYS A 97 15.36 36.75 2.76
CA LYS A 97 15.15 37.97 1.96
C LYS A 97 15.35 37.74 0.45
N ALA A 98 15.78 36.54 0.05
CA ALA A 98 15.97 36.12 -1.33
C ALA A 98 15.06 34.95 -1.67
N GLU A 99 14.88 34.67 -2.97
CA GLU A 99 14.16 33.47 -3.41
C GLU A 99 14.92 32.20 -3.03
N VAL A 100 14.19 31.14 -2.65
CA VAL A 100 14.75 29.82 -2.39
C VAL A 100 14.07 28.78 -3.27
N ARG A 101 14.84 27.88 -3.88
CA ARG A 101 14.27 26.74 -4.62
C ARG A 101 13.74 25.72 -3.61
N TYR A 102 12.55 25.19 -3.88
CA TYR A 102 11.96 24.11 -3.12
C TYR A 102 11.44 23.00 -4.03
N TYR A 103 11.87 21.77 -3.75
CA TYR A 103 11.49 20.54 -4.44
C TYR A 103 11.85 19.34 -3.55
N TRP A 104 11.52 18.11 -3.97
CA TRP A 104 11.55 16.92 -3.11
C TRP A 104 12.88 16.60 -2.38
N PRO A 105 14.10 16.86 -2.90
CA PRO A 105 15.33 16.53 -2.20
C PRO A 105 15.67 17.47 -1.04
N GLU A 106 15.03 18.65 -1.00
CA GLU A 106 15.32 19.69 0.00
C GLU A 106 14.93 19.25 1.41
N VAL A 107 13.94 18.37 1.55
CA VAL A 107 13.50 17.82 2.83
C VAL A 107 13.32 16.31 2.68
N ARG A 108 14.10 15.56 3.44
CA ARG A 108 14.06 14.09 3.47
C ARG A 108 13.17 13.63 4.60
N PHE A 109 12.32 12.64 4.31
CA PHE A 109 11.44 12.04 5.30
C PHE A 109 11.78 10.56 5.45
N THR A 110 11.80 10.07 6.68
CA THR A 110 11.97 8.65 6.99
C THR A 110 10.98 8.25 8.07
N ALA A 111 10.04 7.36 7.72
CA ALA A 111 9.17 6.71 8.68
C ALA A 111 9.92 5.54 9.33
N VAL A 112 9.71 5.32 10.62
CA VAL A 112 10.25 4.17 11.35
C VAL A 112 9.07 3.39 11.91
N ASP A 113 8.96 2.11 11.54
CA ASP A 113 7.88 1.24 12.02
C ASP A 113 8.14 0.72 13.45
N ALA A 114 7.20 -0.07 13.98
CA ALA A 114 7.30 -0.67 15.31
C ALA A 114 8.41 -1.74 15.45
N GLN A 115 9.02 -2.15 14.33
CA GLN A 115 10.15 -3.08 14.27
C GLN A 115 11.47 -2.35 13.95
N ASP A 116 11.50 -1.02 14.13
CA ASP A 116 12.65 -0.15 13.83
C ASP A 116 13.14 -0.21 12.38
N ARG A 117 12.27 -0.60 11.44
CA ARG A 117 12.58 -0.56 10.00
C ARG A 117 12.33 0.84 9.44
N ASN A 118 13.34 1.35 8.76
CA ASN A 118 13.29 2.66 8.09
C ASN A 118 12.62 2.54 6.72
N SER A 119 11.67 3.43 6.45
CA SER A 119 11.00 3.58 5.16
C SER A 119 11.17 5.02 4.67
N PRO A 120 11.99 5.27 3.61
CA PRO A 120 12.17 6.61 3.07
C PRO A 120 10.94 7.06 2.28
N SER A 121 10.74 8.38 2.15
CA SER A 121 9.70 8.89 1.25
C SER A 121 9.94 8.52 -0.19
N VAL A 122 8.87 8.59 -0.99
CA VAL A 122 8.88 8.24 -2.41
C VAL A 122 9.61 9.26 -3.31
N GLN A 123 10.35 10.21 -2.72
CA GLN A 123 11.10 11.23 -3.46
C GLN A 123 10.22 12.08 -4.39
N ALA A 124 8.98 12.36 -3.97
CA ALA A 124 8.08 13.26 -4.68
C ALA A 124 7.28 14.11 -3.69
N VAL A 125 6.96 15.33 -4.11
CA VAL A 125 6.15 16.27 -3.35
C VAL A 125 5.12 16.89 -4.28
N ALA A 126 3.93 17.15 -3.76
CA ALA A 126 2.86 17.81 -4.48
C ALA A 126 2.38 19.04 -3.74
N ARG A 127 1.77 19.99 -4.44
CA ARG A 127 0.92 20.97 -3.76
C ARG A 127 -0.24 20.23 -3.10
N ASP A 128 -0.45 20.52 -1.82
CA ASP A 128 -1.48 19.82 -1.04
C ASP A 128 -2.87 20.04 -1.67
N GLY A 129 -3.64 18.97 -1.80
CA GLY A 129 -4.97 18.97 -2.41
C GLY A 129 -5.06 19.00 -3.94
N THR A 130 -3.94 19.11 -4.68
CA THR A 130 -4.00 19.16 -6.17
C THR A 130 -3.34 17.98 -6.88
N GLY A 131 -2.38 17.29 -6.24
CA GLY A 131 -1.56 16.27 -6.89
C GLY A 131 -0.56 16.83 -7.92
N GLU A 132 -0.47 18.15 -8.09
CA GLU A 132 0.51 18.79 -8.96
C GLU A 132 1.92 18.64 -8.35
N SER A 133 2.83 17.99 -9.07
CA SER A 133 4.23 17.86 -8.65
C SER A 133 4.84 19.24 -8.43
N LEU A 134 5.54 19.41 -7.31
CA LEU A 134 6.01 20.72 -6.88
C LEU A 134 7.51 20.88 -7.09
N GLU A 135 7.88 21.78 -8.00
CA GLU A 135 9.22 22.34 -8.15
C GLU A 135 9.08 23.86 -8.35
N VAL A 136 9.41 24.62 -7.32
CA VAL A 136 9.11 26.07 -7.28
C VAL A 136 10.27 26.88 -6.73
N ARG A 137 10.28 28.17 -7.04
CA ARG A 137 11.07 29.18 -6.34
C ARG A 137 10.14 29.95 -5.41
N LEU A 138 10.37 29.82 -4.11
CA LEU A 138 9.61 30.51 -3.09
C LEU A 138 10.15 31.92 -2.92
N LYS A 139 9.32 32.92 -3.13
CA LYS A 139 9.64 34.32 -2.84
C LYS A 139 9.84 34.55 -1.34
N PRO A 140 10.51 35.64 -0.93
CA PRO A 140 10.59 36.03 0.47
C PRO A 140 9.21 36.02 1.15
N ALA A 141 9.12 35.45 2.35
CA ALA A 141 7.90 35.27 3.13
C ALA A 141 6.79 34.40 2.47
N GLN A 142 7.06 33.76 1.33
CA GLN A 142 6.08 32.89 0.68
C GLN A 142 5.94 31.57 1.43
N LYS A 143 4.70 31.25 1.81
CA LYS A 143 4.31 29.98 2.43
C LYS A 143 3.42 29.18 1.49
N ILE A 144 3.65 27.87 1.41
CA ILE A 144 2.86 26.93 0.61
C ILE A 144 2.51 25.68 1.42
N ASN A 145 1.38 25.06 1.08
CA ASN A 145 0.99 23.74 1.60
C ASN A 145 1.49 22.65 0.64
N VAL A 146 2.09 21.63 1.21
CA VAL A 146 2.78 20.56 0.49
C VAL A 146 2.34 19.22 1.06
N MET A 147 2.25 18.22 0.19
CA MET A 147 2.09 16.83 0.59
C MET A 147 3.22 15.94 0.06
N THR A 148 3.52 14.86 0.77
CA THR A 148 4.35 13.74 0.29
C THR A 148 3.80 12.43 0.83
N VAL A 149 4.29 11.31 0.30
CA VAL A 149 3.88 9.98 0.74
C VAL A 149 5.09 9.11 1.05
N ILE A 150 4.90 8.18 1.98
CA ILE A 150 5.87 7.16 2.36
C ILE A 150 5.17 5.81 2.28
N ARG A 151 5.75 4.84 1.56
CA ARG A 151 5.28 3.46 1.61
C ARG A 151 5.80 2.83 2.89
N VAL A 152 4.91 2.35 3.74
CA VAL A 152 5.24 1.72 5.03
C VAL A 152 4.59 0.35 5.08
N PRO A 153 5.07 -0.57 5.93
CA PRO A 153 4.44 -1.89 6.09
C PRO A 153 2.95 -1.79 6.43
N ALA A 154 2.14 -2.70 5.90
CA ALA A 154 0.70 -2.72 6.13
C ALA A 154 0.38 -2.91 7.63
N ALA A 155 1.05 -3.84 8.30
CA ALA A 155 0.81 -4.15 9.70
C ALA A 155 1.30 -3.05 10.66
N GLY A 156 0.48 -2.73 11.64
CA GLY A 156 0.82 -1.93 12.81
C GLY A 156 1.01 -0.43 12.57
N VAL A 157 1.26 0.29 13.66
CA VAL A 157 1.51 1.73 13.64
C VAL A 157 2.92 2.05 13.14
N VAL A 158 3.08 3.25 12.58
CA VAL A 158 4.36 3.92 12.38
C VAL A 158 4.57 4.86 13.55
N PRO A 159 5.37 4.51 14.58
CA PRO A 159 5.51 5.32 15.78
C PRO A 159 6.37 6.58 15.61
N LYS A 160 7.23 6.65 14.59
CA LYS A 160 8.21 7.74 14.47
C LYS A 160 8.36 8.22 13.03
N LEU A 161 8.52 9.54 12.89
CA LEU A 161 8.90 10.19 11.65
C LEU A 161 10.14 11.06 11.89
N MET A 162 11.12 10.92 11.00
CA MET A 162 12.30 11.78 10.94
C MET A 162 12.19 12.71 9.74
N VAL A 163 12.40 14.01 9.97
CA VAL A 163 12.42 15.04 8.92
C VAL A 163 13.79 15.70 8.93
N GLN A 164 14.49 15.65 7.80
CA GLN A 164 15.87 16.12 7.70
C GLN A 164 16.07 17.09 6.54
N ARG A 165 16.82 18.16 6.79
CA ARG A 165 17.39 19.05 5.76
C ARG A 165 18.78 19.46 6.21
N GLU A 166 19.78 19.27 5.35
CA GLU A 166 21.19 19.42 5.73
C GLU A 166 21.51 18.59 7.01
N ALA A 167 22.16 19.20 8.00
CA ALA A 167 22.42 18.61 9.31
C ALA A 167 21.26 18.74 10.32
N ALA A 168 20.20 19.49 10.00
CA ALA A 168 19.07 19.66 10.89
C ALA A 168 18.13 18.45 10.81
N LEU A 169 17.78 17.89 11.97
CA LEU A 169 16.94 16.71 12.11
C LEU A 169 15.82 16.96 13.13
N LEU A 170 14.58 16.75 12.71
CA LEU A 170 13.41 16.73 13.57
C LEU A 170 12.95 15.29 13.78
N ARG A 171 12.48 14.99 14.99
CA ARG A 171 11.91 13.70 15.37
C ARG A 171 10.50 13.89 15.88
N TYR A 172 9.54 13.33 15.17
CA TYR A 172 8.13 13.32 15.55
C TYR A 172 7.76 11.96 16.15
N ASP A 173 7.02 12.00 17.26
CA ASP A 173 6.26 10.85 17.75
C ASP A 173 4.89 10.85 17.08
N LEU A 174 4.59 9.77 16.37
CA LEU A 174 3.37 9.59 15.60
C LEU A 174 2.30 8.76 16.33
N ARG A 175 2.63 8.20 17.50
CA ARG A 175 1.70 7.33 18.26
C ARG A 175 0.44 8.10 18.66
N GLY A 176 -0.71 7.62 18.21
CA GLY A 176 -2.02 8.25 18.45
C GLY A 176 -2.25 9.57 17.71
N GLN A 177 -1.35 9.99 16.83
CA GLN A 177 -1.43 11.26 16.09
C GLN A 177 -1.80 11.08 14.61
N VAL A 178 -1.58 9.87 14.05
CA VAL A 178 -1.88 9.58 12.65
C VAL A 178 -3.36 9.26 12.51
N THR A 179 -4.02 9.89 11.52
CA THR A 179 -5.41 9.57 11.20
C THR A 179 -5.51 8.10 10.74
N PRO A 180 -6.34 7.27 11.40
CA PRO A 180 -6.43 5.85 11.08
C PRO A 180 -7.13 5.60 9.74
N LEU A 181 -7.03 4.37 9.25
CA LEU A 181 -7.82 3.91 8.11
C LEU A 181 -9.32 3.90 8.46
N ALA A 182 -10.17 4.06 7.44
CA ALA A 182 -11.62 3.95 7.62
C ALA A 182 -12.02 2.56 8.15
N ARG A 183 -13.07 2.48 8.97
CA ARG A 183 -13.51 1.24 9.67
C ARG A 183 -13.75 0.03 8.76
N GLY A 184 -14.20 0.22 7.51
CA GLY A 184 -14.40 -0.88 6.55
C GLY A 184 -13.14 -1.34 5.81
N ILE A 185 -12.03 -0.63 6.02
CA ILE A 185 -10.73 -0.90 5.40
C ILE A 185 -9.73 -1.37 6.45
N ALA A 186 -9.81 -0.84 7.67
CA ALA A 186 -9.00 -1.26 8.80
C ALA A 186 -9.36 -2.68 9.25
N ASP A 187 -8.35 -3.44 9.67
CA ASP A 187 -8.54 -4.69 10.40
C ASP A 187 -9.21 -4.38 11.76
N PRO A 188 -10.41 -4.91 12.04
CA PRO A 188 -11.09 -4.66 13.30
C PRO A 188 -10.34 -5.19 14.54
N ALA A 189 -9.38 -6.12 14.36
CA ALA A 189 -8.53 -6.61 15.43
C ALA A 189 -7.43 -5.60 15.84
N ASP A 190 -7.08 -4.65 14.97
CA ASP A 190 -6.13 -3.58 15.27
C ASP A 190 -6.86 -2.32 15.73
N THR A 191 -6.91 -2.13 17.06
CA THR A 191 -7.58 -0.97 17.68
C THR A 191 -6.97 0.37 17.30
N SER A 192 -5.74 0.40 16.77
CA SER A 192 -5.14 1.64 16.28
C SER A 192 -5.70 2.08 14.92
N GLY A 193 -6.37 1.18 14.19
CA GLY A 193 -6.83 1.40 12.82
C GLY A 193 -5.71 1.59 11.80
N ALA A 194 -4.47 1.20 12.13
CA ALA A 194 -3.31 1.35 11.25
C ALA A 194 -3.14 0.17 10.29
N THR A 195 -3.59 -1.02 10.69
CA THR A 195 -3.51 -2.24 9.88
C THR A 195 -4.72 -2.31 8.95
N PRO A 196 -4.52 -2.39 7.63
CA PRO A 196 -5.60 -2.62 6.68
C PRO A 196 -5.93 -4.10 6.56
N LEU A 197 -7.16 -4.41 6.16
CA LEU A 197 -7.55 -5.73 5.69
C LEU A 197 -6.73 -6.14 4.46
N THR A 198 -6.47 -7.44 4.34
CA THR A 198 -5.81 -8.04 3.16
C THR A 198 -6.77 -8.11 1.96
N GLN A 199 -8.06 -8.27 2.24
CA GLN A 199 -9.17 -8.22 1.30
C GLN A 199 -10.18 -7.19 1.77
N VAL A 200 -10.58 -6.27 0.90
CA VAL A 200 -11.49 -5.17 1.23
C VAL A 200 -12.90 -5.52 0.76
N PRO A 201 -13.85 -5.73 1.68
CA PRO A 201 -15.25 -5.91 1.32
C PRO A 201 -15.76 -4.67 0.57
N THR A 202 -16.40 -4.89 -0.57
CA THR A 202 -16.79 -3.83 -1.50
C THR A 202 -18.24 -3.98 -1.89
N ALA A 203 -19.01 -2.90 -1.73
CA ALA A 203 -20.38 -2.85 -2.19
C ALA A 203 -20.43 -2.72 -3.73
N PRO A 204 -21.40 -3.37 -4.40
CA PRO A 204 -21.73 -3.06 -5.79
C PRO A 204 -21.99 -1.56 -5.98
N ASN A 205 -21.82 -1.06 -7.19
CA ASN A 205 -21.99 0.35 -7.56
C ASN A 205 -21.06 1.35 -6.82
N THR A 206 -20.02 0.87 -6.14
CA THR A 206 -18.97 1.71 -5.53
C THR A 206 -17.64 1.51 -6.25
N PHE A 207 -16.94 2.61 -6.59
CA PHE A 207 -15.60 2.55 -7.16
C PHE A 207 -14.57 2.13 -6.12
N SER A 208 -13.73 1.17 -6.49
CA SER A 208 -12.59 0.69 -5.71
C SER A 208 -11.27 0.98 -6.42
N PRO A 209 -10.26 1.52 -5.73
CA PRO A 209 -9.01 1.91 -6.37
C PRO A 209 -8.03 0.73 -6.48
N LEU A 210 -7.83 0.25 -7.72
CA LEU A 210 -6.62 -0.50 -8.09
C LEU A 210 -5.48 0.48 -8.39
N GLU A 211 -4.28 -0.04 -8.67
CA GLU A 211 -3.10 0.78 -8.96
C GLU A 211 -3.38 1.81 -10.05
N ARG A 212 -3.82 1.37 -11.24
CA ARG A 212 -4.03 2.25 -12.41
C ARG A 212 -5.49 2.57 -12.70
N PHE A 213 -6.40 1.73 -12.22
CA PHE A 213 -7.82 1.83 -12.54
C PHE A 213 -8.66 1.97 -11.28
N ASP A 214 -9.73 2.73 -11.35
CA ASP A 214 -10.87 2.47 -10.47
C ASP A 214 -11.79 1.44 -11.12
N VAL A 215 -12.33 0.53 -10.31
CA VAL A 215 -13.27 -0.49 -10.78
C VAL A 215 -14.56 -0.42 -9.98
N ARG A 216 -15.69 -0.57 -10.66
CA ARG A 216 -17.02 -0.62 -10.05
C ARG A 216 -17.81 -1.77 -10.65
N LEU A 217 -18.32 -2.67 -9.80
CA LEU A 217 -19.24 -3.72 -10.22
C LEU A 217 -20.62 -3.10 -10.46
N ASP A 218 -21.11 -3.14 -11.70
CA ASP A 218 -22.41 -2.58 -12.10
C ASP A 218 -23.52 -3.65 -12.05
N GLU A 219 -23.27 -4.84 -12.59
CA GLU A 219 -24.30 -5.87 -12.83
C GLU A 219 -23.68 -7.26 -12.72
N VAL A 220 -24.45 -8.22 -12.20
CA VAL A 220 -24.12 -9.66 -12.25
C VAL A 220 -25.36 -10.44 -12.66
N LYS A 221 -25.20 -11.37 -13.60
CA LYS A 221 -26.28 -12.25 -14.05
C LYS A 221 -25.78 -13.64 -14.44
N PHE A 222 -26.66 -14.62 -14.34
CA PHE A 222 -26.45 -15.93 -14.96
C PHE A 222 -27.01 -15.95 -16.39
N THR A 223 -26.37 -16.72 -17.28
CA THR A 223 -26.87 -16.95 -18.64
C THR A 223 -26.47 -18.33 -19.17
N GLY A 224 -27.35 -18.95 -19.97
CA GLY A 224 -27.05 -20.14 -20.75
C GLY A 224 -26.56 -19.83 -22.17
N GLU A 225 -26.53 -18.56 -22.56
CA GLU A 225 -26.12 -18.12 -23.89
C GLU A 225 -24.61 -18.22 -24.09
N ALA A 226 -24.19 -18.25 -25.36
CA ALA A 226 -22.77 -18.20 -25.69
C ALA A 226 -22.15 -16.84 -25.33
N LEU A 227 -20.95 -16.88 -24.74
CA LEU A 227 -20.13 -15.71 -24.45
C LEU A 227 -18.74 -15.91 -25.06
N GLY A 228 -18.22 -14.90 -25.74
CA GLY A 228 -17.03 -14.95 -26.58
C GLY A 228 -17.15 -15.97 -27.71
N GLY A 229 -18.36 -16.16 -28.25
CA GLY A 229 -18.65 -17.19 -29.25
C GLY A 229 -18.58 -18.64 -28.74
N LYS A 230 -18.56 -18.85 -27.42
CA LYS A 230 -18.50 -20.18 -26.80
C LYS A 230 -19.72 -20.43 -25.92
N ALA A 231 -20.48 -21.48 -26.19
CA ALA A 231 -21.52 -21.94 -25.27
C ALA A 231 -20.93 -22.38 -23.91
N PRO A 232 -21.69 -22.32 -22.81
CA PRO A 232 -21.28 -22.93 -21.55
C PRO A 232 -20.97 -24.43 -21.74
N PRO A 233 -20.01 -25.00 -20.98
CA PRO A 233 -19.83 -26.45 -20.92
C PRO A 233 -21.13 -27.17 -20.53
N THR A 234 -21.27 -28.44 -20.94
CA THR A 234 -22.44 -29.26 -20.60
C THR A 234 -22.67 -29.31 -19.09
N GLY A 235 -23.90 -29.03 -18.65
CA GLY A 235 -24.26 -29.00 -17.23
C GLY A 235 -23.87 -27.70 -16.50
N GLN A 236 -23.32 -26.72 -17.22
CA GLN A 236 -22.91 -25.43 -16.66
C GLN A 236 -23.70 -24.26 -17.24
N ARG A 237 -23.62 -23.12 -16.56
CA ARG A 237 -24.10 -21.81 -17.00
C ARG A 237 -22.98 -20.79 -16.80
N TYR A 238 -23.00 -19.69 -17.54
CA TYR A 238 -22.07 -18.59 -17.26
C TYR A 238 -22.63 -17.67 -16.18
N LEU A 239 -21.77 -17.23 -15.26
CA LEU A 239 -21.95 -15.98 -14.53
C LEU A 239 -21.23 -14.88 -15.29
N SER A 240 -21.94 -13.81 -15.66
CA SER A 240 -21.40 -12.61 -16.30
C SER A 240 -21.45 -11.45 -15.32
N ALA A 241 -20.31 -10.83 -15.04
CA ALA A 241 -20.19 -9.67 -14.16
C ALA A 241 -19.69 -8.46 -14.97
N VAL A 242 -20.51 -7.40 -15.05
CA VAL A 242 -20.21 -6.15 -15.76
C VAL A 242 -19.56 -5.17 -14.79
N PHE A 243 -18.43 -4.62 -15.22
CA PHE A 243 -17.70 -3.58 -14.50
C PHE A 243 -17.57 -2.32 -15.35
N THR A 244 -17.65 -1.17 -14.69
CA THR A 244 -17.04 0.06 -15.20
C THR A 244 -15.62 0.14 -14.68
N ILE A 245 -14.66 0.29 -15.59
CA ILE A 245 -13.26 0.60 -15.28
C ILE A 245 -13.01 2.06 -15.65
N ARG A 246 -12.26 2.79 -14.82
CA ARG A 246 -11.85 4.17 -15.07
C ARG A 246 -10.34 4.27 -14.97
N ASN A 247 -9.68 4.78 -16.00
CA ASN A 247 -8.23 4.99 -15.93
C ASN A 247 -7.89 6.20 -15.07
N MET A 248 -6.91 6.04 -14.19
CA MET A 248 -6.50 7.04 -13.22
C MET A 248 -5.02 7.39 -13.35
N GLU A 249 -4.34 6.80 -14.34
CA GLU A 249 -2.99 7.17 -14.75
C GLU A 249 -3.02 8.45 -15.61
N PRO A 250 -2.31 9.53 -15.22
CA PRO A 250 -2.35 10.82 -15.93
C PRO A 250 -1.97 10.74 -17.41
N GLY A 251 -1.06 9.84 -17.78
CA GLY A 251 -0.61 9.63 -19.16
C GLY A 251 -1.55 8.79 -20.02
N GLY A 252 -2.68 8.36 -19.48
CA GLY A 252 -3.45 7.27 -20.06
C GLY A 252 -2.83 5.92 -19.75
N GLY A 253 -3.57 4.85 -20.05
CA GLY A 253 -3.13 3.49 -19.79
C GLY A 253 -3.80 2.50 -20.73
N ARG A 254 -3.05 1.46 -21.11
CA ARG A 254 -3.64 0.28 -21.75
C ARG A 254 -4.39 -0.53 -20.70
N TYR A 255 -5.57 -1.04 -21.05
CA TYR A 255 -6.30 -2.02 -20.27
C TYR A 255 -6.50 -3.32 -21.07
N LEU A 256 -6.38 -4.45 -20.39
CA LEU A 256 -6.66 -5.79 -20.87
C LEU A 256 -7.04 -6.72 -19.71
N TRP A 257 -7.49 -7.94 -20.02
CA TRP A 257 -7.99 -8.90 -19.03
C TRP A 257 -6.98 -9.23 -17.91
N SER A 258 -5.68 -9.21 -18.20
CA SER A 258 -4.62 -9.58 -17.26
C SER A 258 -4.43 -8.56 -16.14
N ASP A 259 -4.93 -7.34 -16.31
CA ASP A 259 -4.73 -6.24 -15.37
C ASP A 259 -5.64 -6.33 -14.13
N PHE A 260 -6.66 -7.20 -14.15
CA PHE A 260 -7.71 -7.24 -13.13
C PHE A 260 -7.79 -8.55 -12.32
N LYS A 261 -7.01 -9.57 -12.75
CA LYS A 261 -6.87 -10.91 -12.11
C LYS A 261 -8.13 -11.37 -11.37
N PRO A 262 -9.26 -11.51 -12.07
CA PRO A 262 -10.53 -11.77 -11.41
C PRO A 262 -10.56 -13.19 -10.85
N VAL A 263 -11.16 -13.34 -9.66
CA VAL A 263 -11.30 -14.64 -8.99
C VAL A 263 -12.73 -14.78 -8.49
N LEU A 264 -13.44 -15.77 -9.01
CA LEU A 264 -14.78 -16.12 -8.54
C LEU A 264 -14.69 -17.30 -7.58
N LYS A 265 -15.45 -17.23 -6.48
CA LYS A 265 -15.76 -18.36 -5.62
C LYS A 265 -17.22 -18.72 -5.69
N ASP A 266 -17.52 -20.02 -5.72
CA ASP A 266 -18.87 -20.52 -5.65
C ASP A 266 -19.40 -20.61 -4.20
N ALA A 267 -20.64 -21.06 -4.05
CA ALA A 267 -21.32 -21.20 -2.76
C ALA A 267 -20.58 -22.12 -1.77
N ASP A 268 -19.78 -23.06 -2.26
CA ASP A 268 -18.98 -24.00 -1.46
C ASP A 268 -17.58 -23.42 -1.14
N GLY A 269 -17.27 -22.24 -1.68
CA GLY A 269 -16.00 -21.54 -1.50
C GLY A 269 -14.91 -22.01 -2.46
N GLU A 270 -15.24 -22.87 -3.43
CA GLU A 270 -14.33 -23.36 -4.44
C GLU A 270 -14.02 -22.27 -5.46
N ARG A 271 -12.75 -22.22 -5.91
CA ARG A 271 -12.31 -21.24 -6.88
C ARG A 271 -12.63 -21.71 -8.29
N MET A 272 -13.35 -20.87 -9.04
CA MET A 272 -13.61 -21.12 -10.46
C MET A 272 -12.41 -20.73 -11.33
N GLU A 273 -12.17 -21.52 -12.38
CA GLU A 273 -11.16 -21.20 -13.39
C GLU A 273 -11.59 -19.98 -14.20
N TYR A 274 -10.67 -19.02 -14.35
CA TYR A 274 -10.91 -17.85 -15.19
C TYR A 274 -10.46 -18.14 -16.63
N ASN A 275 -11.34 -17.91 -17.58
CA ASN A 275 -11.11 -18.15 -19.01
C ASN A 275 -10.17 -17.15 -19.71
N GLN A 276 -9.54 -16.25 -18.93
CA GLN A 276 -8.59 -15.23 -19.43
C GLN A 276 -9.18 -14.36 -20.55
N THR A 277 -10.49 -14.15 -20.53
CA THR A 277 -11.21 -13.36 -21.52
C THR A 277 -12.01 -12.27 -20.84
N MET A 278 -11.87 -11.05 -21.36
CA MET A 278 -12.67 -9.90 -20.98
C MET A 278 -13.39 -9.42 -22.23
N LEU A 279 -14.69 -9.15 -22.12
CA LEU A 279 -15.53 -8.74 -23.25
C LEU A 279 -16.04 -7.33 -23.02
N LYS A 280 -16.50 -6.67 -24.08
CA LYS A 280 -17.24 -5.40 -23.95
C LYS A 280 -18.57 -5.68 -23.24
N ALA A 281 -19.04 -4.75 -22.41
CA ALA A 281 -20.30 -4.96 -21.70
C ALA A 281 -21.50 -5.11 -22.65
N SER A 282 -21.53 -4.33 -23.73
CA SER A 282 -22.66 -4.24 -24.67
C SER A 282 -22.61 -5.23 -25.83
N ARG A 283 -21.48 -5.89 -26.08
CA ARG A 283 -21.26 -6.73 -27.27
C ARG A 283 -20.37 -7.92 -26.94
N ASP A 284 -20.56 -9.02 -27.66
CA ASP A 284 -19.76 -10.23 -27.50
C ASP A 284 -18.40 -10.17 -28.21
N GLU A 285 -17.69 -9.06 -28.01
CA GLU A 285 -16.37 -8.78 -28.57
C GLU A 285 -15.36 -8.66 -27.43
N LYS A 286 -14.11 -9.09 -27.67
CA LYS A 286 -13.02 -8.90 -26.69
C LYS A 286 -12.86 -7.41 -26.34
N ALA A 287 -12.76 -7.12 -25.06
CA ALA A 287 -12.44 -5.79 -24.56
C ALA A 287 -10.93 -5.66 -24.29
N GLY A 288 -10.42 -4.49 -24.65
CA GLY A 288 -9.05 -4.08 -24.47
C GLY A 288 -8.80 -2.84 -25.32
N GLY A 289 -7.86 -2.02 -24.88
CA GLY A 289 -7.57 -0.76 -25.56
C GLY A 289 -6.77 0.17 -24.68
N THR A 290 -6.82 1.45 -25.01
CA THR A 290 -6.22 2.53 -24.21
C THR A 290 -7.32 3.45 -23.72
N LEU A 291 -7.18 3.91 -22.47
CA LEU A 291 -8.04 4.93 -21.89
C LEU A 291 -7.17 6.13 -21.51
N THR A 292 -7.64 7.33 -21.81
CA THR A 292 -7.06 8.57 -21.30
C THR A 292 -7.36 8.74 -19.81
N ALA A 293 -6.73 9.70 -19.14
CA ALA A 293 -6.97 9.93 -17.71
C ALA A 293 -8.43 10.32 -17.45
N GLY A 294 -9.08 9.61 -16.51
CA GLY A 294 -10.49 9.79 -16.17
C GLY A 294 -11.48 9.12 -17.13
N GLU A 295 -11.02 8.59 -18.26
CA GLU A 295 -11.88 7.90 -19.22
C GLU A 295 -12.35 6.55 -18.68
N GLU A 296 -13.61 6.22 -18.96
CA GLU A 296 -14.27 5.02 -18.49
C GLU A 296 -14.56 4.03 -19.64
N ALA A 297 -14.47 2.74 -19.36
CA ALA A 297 -14.93 1.67 -20.23
C ALA A 297 -15.79 0.67 -19.46
N ARG A 298 -16.82 0.12 -20.12
CA ARG A 298 -17.64 -0.95 -19.55
C ARG A 298 -17.22 -2.31 -20.11
N VAL A 299 -16.78 -3.18 -19.23
CA VAL A 299 -16.26 -4.52 -19.54
C VAL A 299 -17.08 -5.58 -18.82
N ARG A 300 -17.02 -6.83 -19.29
CA ARG A 300 -17.60 -7.97 -18.58
C ARG A 300 -16.59 -9.09 -18.43
N PHE A 301 -16.49 -9.61 -17.21
CA PHE A 301 -15.81 -10.86 -16.88
C PHE A 301 -16.87 -11.96 -16.82
N PHE A 302 -16.51 -13.17 -17.19
CA PHE A 302 -17.43 -14.30 -17.11
C PHE A 302 -16.74 -15.59 -16.73
N PHE A 303 -17.48 -16.45 -16.04
CA PHE A 303 -17.03 -17.70 -15.46
C PHE A 303 -18.08 -18.78 -15.72
N ALA A 304 -17.65 -20.01 -15.98
CA ALA A 304 -18.58 -21.13 -16.08
C ALA A 304 -18.75 -21.75 -14.68
N LEU A 305 -20.00 -22.02 -14.27
CA LEU A 305 -20.35 -22.68 -13.02
C LEU A 305 -21.36 -23.80 -13.27
N PRO A 306 -21.38 -24.87 -12.45
CA PRO A 306 -22.47 -25.84 -12.48
C PRO A 306 -23.83 -25.15 -12.42
N ALA A 307 -24.80 -25.61 -13.22
CA ALA A 307 -26.09 -24.95 -13.37
C ALA A 307 -26.89 -24.82 -12.05
N ASN A 308 -26.63 -25.72 -11.10
CA ASN A 308 -27.26 -25.79 -9.79
C ASN A 308 -26.45 -25.12 -8.66
N VAL A 309 -25.33 -24.48 -8.98
CA VAL A 309 -24.45 -23.81 -8.01
C VAL A 309 -24.56 -22.29 -8.18
N ASN A 310 -24.58 -21.58 -7.05
CA ASN A 310 -24.57 -20.12 -7.01
C ASN A 310 -23.14 -19.60 -6.76
N ALA A 311 -22.90 -18.34 -7.11
CA ALA A 311 -21.67 -17.67 -6.73
C ALA A 311 -21.75 -17.15 -5.30
N GLN A 312 -20.64 -17.22 -4.57
CA GLN A 312 -20.51 -16.61 -3.25
C GLN A 312 -19.87 -15.23 -3.36
N SER A 313 -18.74 -15.12 -4.06
CA SER A 313 -17.99 -13.87 -4.13
C SER A 313 -17.18 -13.74 -5.41
N LEU A 314 -17.01 -12.50 -5.85
CA LEU A 314 -16.10 -12.14 -6.94
C LEU A 314 -15.05 -11.17 -6.41
N MET A 315 -13.80 -11.43 -6.73
CA MET A 315 -12.66 -10.64 -6.29
C MET A 315 -11.93 -10.04 -7.50
N LEU A 316 -11.54 -8.77 -7.43
CA LEU A 316 -10.65 -8.11 -8.39
C LEU A 316 -9.36 -7.62 -7.73
N THR A 317 -8.25 -7.69 -8.46
CA THR A 317 -6.94 -7.15 -8.04
C THR A 317 -6.03 -6.90 -9.25
N ASP A 318 -5.16 -5.90 -9.19
CA ASP A 318 -4.04 -5.77 -10.14
C ASP A 318 -2.90 -6.78 -9.86
N GLY A 319 -3.02 -7.52 -8.76
CA GLY A 319 -2.15 -8.61 -8.33
C GLY A 319 -0.88 -8.20 -7.63
N SER A 320 -0.65 -6.90 -7.40
CA SER A 320 0.36 -6.43 -6.45
C SER A 320 -0.30 -5.75 -5.25
N GLY A 321 -1.47 -5.15 -5.45
CA GLY A 321 -2.30 -4.49 -4.46
C GLY A 321 -3.22 -5.43 -3.69
N ARG A 322 -4.10 -4.80 -2.93
CA ARG A 322 -5.19 -5.50 -2.23
C ARG A 322 -6.22 -6.03 -3.20
N ALA A 323 -6.95 -7.02 -2.71
CA ALA A 323 -8.10 -7.57 -3.39
C ALA A 323 -9.38 -6.89 -2.91
N TYR A 324 -10.26 -6.53 -3.85
CA TYR A 324 -11.59 -6.01 -3.56
C TYR A 324 -12.62 -7.11 -3.77
N VAL A 325 -13.38 -7.43 -2.74
CA VAL A 325 -14.30 -8.58 -2.70
C VAL A 325 -15.73 -8.10 -2.73
N TYR A 326 -16.47 -8.56 -3.73
CA TYR A 326 -17.90 -8.31 -3.91
C TYR A 326 -18.67 -9.57 -3.48
N ASP A 327 -19.63 -9.40 -2.58
CA ASP A 327 -20.55 -10.47 -2.19
C ASP A 327 -21.60 -10.69 -3.30
N LEU A 328 -21.66 -11.93 -3.79
CA LEU A 328 -22.57 -12.36 -4.85
C LEU A 328 -23.61 -13.38 -4.36
N SER A 329 -23.63 -13.69 -3.06
CA SER A 329 -24.52 -14.72 -2.48
C SER A 329 -26.02 -14.45 -2.70
N GLY A 330 -26.39 -13.19 -2.94
CA GLY A 330 -27.76 -12.77 -3.28
C GLY A 330 -28.14 -12.91 -4.76
N VAL A 331 -27.20 -13.21 -5.66
CA VAL A 331 -27.46 -13.31 -7.12
C VAL A 331 -28.10 -14.66 -7.45
N ARG A 332 -29.15 -14.67 -8.27
CA ARG A 332 -29.91 -15.87 -8.66
C ARG A 332 -30.04 -16.02 -10.17
#